data_AF-A0A8X8Y0G8-F1
#
_entry.id   AF-A0A8X8Y0G8-F1
#
_cell.length_a   1.000
_cell.length_b   1.000
_cell.length_c   1.000
_cell.angle_alpha   90.00
_cell.angle_beta   90.00
_cell.angle_gamma   90.00
#
_symmetry.space_group_name_H-M   'P 1'
#
loop_
_entity.id
_entity.type
_entity.pdbx_description
1 polymer ?
#
loop_
_entity_poly.entity_id
_entity_poly.type
_entity_poly.pdbx_seq_one_letter_code
_entity_poly.pdbx_strand_id
1 'polypeptide(L)'
;MDPYGGKMDEIEENETPFPHRKGNLFNIVNLNRWGEGEGEKKHLEWSREGFRKRANGAIGWGEKYFNGNFERLAKVKKMVDQDHFFGDMQSIPPIS
;
A
#
# COMPACT_ATOMS: atom_id res chain seq x y z
N MET A 1 -16.37 3.23 -0.63
CA MET A 1 -15.79 4.19 0.33
C MET A 1 -16.15 3.60 1.66
N ASP A 2 -15.13 3.22 2.40
CA ASP A 2 -15.30 2.26 3.48
C ASP A 2 -14.88 2.99 4.76
N PRO A 3 -15.83 3.31 5.66
CA PRO A 3 -15.52 4.05 6.87
C PRO A 3 -14.70 3.20 7.83
N TYR A 4 -13.73 3.82 8.49
CA TYR A 4 -12.91 3.22 9.53
C TYR A 4 -13.41 3.68 10.92
N GLY A 5 -12.68 3.35 11.98
CA GLY A 5 -13.10 3.53 13.37
C GLY A 5 -13.61 2.23 13.99
N GLY A 6 -14.34 2.34 15.11
CA GLY A 6 -14.91 1.20 15.82
C GLY A 6 -13.83 0.15 16.13
N LYS A 7 -14.03 -1.10 15.70
CA LYS A 7 -13.08 -2.17 15.96
C LYS A 7 -11.69 -1.92 15.38
N MET A 8 -11.58 -1.15 14.29
CA MET A 8 -10.29 -0.83 13.68
C MET A 8 -9.44 0.15 14.50
N ASP A 9 -10.05 0.92 15.42
CA ASP A 9 -9.33 1.83 16.33
C ASP A 9 -8.81 1.12 17.58
N GLU A 10 -9.35 -0.07 17.89
CA GLU A 10 -8.95 -0.88 19.03
C GLU A 10 -7.73 -1.76 18.74
N ILE A 11 -7.42 -2.00 17.46
CA ILE A 11 -6.32 -2.87 17.04
C ILE A 11 -5.08 -2.01 16.85
N GLU A 12 -3.98 -2.41 17.49
CA GLU A 12 -2.71 -1.69 17.39
C GLU A 12 -2.16 -1.74 15.96
N GLU A 13 -1.55 -0.63 15.50
CA GLU A 13 -1.00 -0.49 14.14
C GLU A 13 0.03 -1.59 13.80
N ASN A 14 0.75 -2.09 14.80
CA ASN A 14 1.80 -3.10 14.65
C ASN A 14 1.35 -4.53 14.99
N GLU A 15 0.08 -4.74 15.32
CA GLU A 15 -0.46 -6.07 15.66
C GLU A 15 -0.37 -7.03 14.47
N THR A 16 -0.59 -6.50 13.27
CA THR A 16 -0.54 -7.22 11.99
C THR A 16 0.22 -6.38 10.96
N PRO A 17 0.65 -6.95 9.82
CA PRO A 17 1.30 -6.19 8.75
C PRO A 17 0.48 -5.00 8.24
N PHE A 18 -0.86 -5.10 8.22
CA PHE A 18 -1.76 -4.05 7.76
C PHE A 18 -1.89 -2.92 8.80
N PRO A 19 -1.32 -1.71 8.54
CA PRO A 19 -1.08 -0.70 9.58
C PRO A 19 -2.22 0.33 9.70
N HIS A 20 -3.13 0.40 8.73
CA HIS A 20 -4.11 1.47 8.68
C HIS A 20 -5.21 1.22 9.72
N ARG A 21 -4.98 1.69 10.95
CA ARG A 21 -5.82 1.53 12.14
C ARG A 21 -6.28 2.90 12.64
N LYS A 22 -6.25 3.10 13.96
CA LYS A 22 -6.58 4.34 14.66
C LYS A 22 -6.09 5.59 13.94
N GLY A 23 -6.99 6.55 13.75
CA GLY A 23 -6.72 7.83 13.08
C GLY A 23 -6.96 7.83 11.57
N ASN A 24 -7.12 6.67 10.91
CA ASN A 24 -7.61 6.60 9.54
C ASN A 24 -9.14 6.74 9.53
N LEU A 25 -9.68 7.66 8.74
CA LEU A 25 -11.11 7.96 8.72
C LEU A 25 -11.89 7.05 7.78
N PHE A 26 -11.35 6.78 6.60
CA PHE A 26 -11.96 5.93 5.57
C PHE A 26 -10.94 5.52 4.51
N ASN A 27 -11.22 4.43 3.81
CA ASN A 27 -10.50 4.05 2.59
C ASN A 27 -11.20 4.63 1.34
N ILE A 28 -10.39 5.14 0.40
CA ILE A 28 -10.85 5.64 -0.90
C ILE A 28 -10.28 4.77 -2.02
N VAL A 29 -11.16 4.08 -2.73
CA VAL A 29 -10.82 3.35 -3.97
C VAL A 29 -11.19 4.23 -5.17
N ASN A 30 -10.20 4.62 -5.97
CA ASN A 30 -10.42 5.35 -7.23
C ASN A 30 -10.48 4.32 -8.38
N LEU A 31 -11.68 3.80 -8.66
CA LEU A 31 -11.90 2.86 -9.76
C LEU A 31 -12.23 3.61 -11.05
N ASN A 32 -11.40 3.45 -12.07
CA ASN A 32 -11.70 3.92 -13.42
C ASN A 32 -12.25 2.75 -14.24
N ARG A 33 -13.43 2.92 -14.82
CA ARG A 33 -14.03 1.95 -15.76
C ARG A 33 -14.12 2.61 -17.13
N TRP A 34 -13.79 1.85 -18.17
CA TRP A 34 -13.89 2.29 -19.56
C TRP A 34 -14.28 1.09 -20.45
N GLY A 35 -14.81 1.40 -21.62
CA GLY A 35 -15.26 0.40 -22.59
C GLY A 35 -14.13 -0.16 -23.47
N GLU A 36 -14.42 -1.26 -24.17
CA GLU A 36 -13.50 -1.84 -25.14
C GLU A 36 -13.28 -0.85 -26.32
N GLY A 37 -12.02 -0.60 -26.68
CA GLY A 37 -11.66 0.38 -27.71
C GLY A 37 -11.52 1.84 -27.22
N GLU A 38 -11.82 2.13 -25.95
CA GLU A 38 -11.52 3.44 -25.36
C GLU A 38 -10.02 3.57 -25.03
N GLY A 39 -9.47 4.78 -25.18
CA GLY A 39 -8.03 5.04 -25.10
C GLY A 39 -7.44 4.83 -23.69
N GLU A 40 -6.94 3.63 -23.41
CA GLU A 40 -6.31 3.21 -22.14
C GLU A 40 -5.33 4.26 -21.58
N LYS A 41 -4.47 4.82 -22.43
CA LYS A 41 -3.46 5.80 -22.04
C LYS A 41 -4.06 7.03 -21.35
N LYS A 42 -5.21 7.52 -21.83
CA LYS A 42 -5.90 8.70 -21.26
C LYS A 42 -6.39 8.42 -19.85
N HIS A 43 -6.98 7.24 -19.62
CA HIS A 43 -7.49 6.84 -18.31
C HIS A 43 -6.34 6.64 -17.30
N LEU A 44 -5.22 6.06 -17.75
CA LEU A 44 -4.01 5.95 -16.94
C LEU A 44 -3.43 7.32 -16.57
N GLU A 45 -3.35 8.25 -17.51
CA GLU A 45 -2.88 9.62 -17.27
C GLU A 45 -3.76 10.38 -16.28
N TRP A 46 -5.08 10.32 -16.44
CA TRP A 46 -6.03 10.91 -15.49
C TRP A 46 -5.89 10.36 -14.08
N SER A 47 -5.77 9.03 -13.96
CA SER A 47 -5.52 8.38 -12.68
C SER A 47 -4.25 8.92 -12.02
N ARG A 48 -3.14 8.93 -12.77
CA ARG A 48 -1.84 9.43 -12.29
C ARG A 48 -1.89 10.89 -11.86
N GLU A 49 -2.53 11.76 -12.64
CA GLU A 49 -2.68 13.18 -12.30
C GLU A 49 -3.50 13.35 -11.01
N GLY A 50 -4.63 12.65 -10.90
CA GLY A 50 -5.47 12.68 -9.70
C GLY A 50 -4.73 12.22 -8.45
N PHE A 51 -3.93 11.15 -8.54
CA PHE A 51 -3.06 10.71 -7.44
C PHE A 51 -1.98 11.72 -7.11
N ARG A 52 -1.29 12.26 -8.12
CA ARG A 52 -0.19 13.21 -7.93
C ARG A 52 -0.65 14.50 -7.23
N LYS A 53 -1.85 15.00 -7.54
CA LYS A 53 -2.42 16.18 -6.86
C LYS A 53 -2.67 15.97 -5.36
N ARG A 54 -2.77 14.72 -4.90
CA ARG A 54 -3.07 14.36 -3.50
C ARG A 54 -1.84 13.84 -2.74
N ALA A 55 -0.76 13.50 -3.44
CA ALA A 55 0.44 12.93 -2.82
C ALA A 55 1.36 14.03 -2.29
N ASN A 56 1.69 13.97 -0.99
CA ASN A 56 2.69 14.83 -0.35
C ASN A 56 4.00 14.04 -0.19
N GLY A 57 4.99 14.27 -1.06
CA GLY A 57 6.39 13.84 -0.86
C GLY A 57 6.76 12.39 -1.28
N ALA A 58 8.04 12.07 -1.10
CA ALA A 58 8.69 10.83 -1.53
C ALA A 58 8.78 9.81 -0.39
N ILE A 59 7.71 9.02 -0.20
CA ILE A 59 7.71 7.81 0.64
C ILE A 59 7.87 6.58 -0.28
N GLY A 60 8.73 5.64 0.09
CA GLY A 60 8.91 4.37 -0.61
C GLY A 60 7.64 3.52 -0.59
N TRP A 61 7.48 2.60 -1.55
CA TRP A 61 6.27 1.79 -1.62
C TRP A 61 6.04 0.95 -0.35
N GLY A 62 7.12 0.42 0.27
CA GLY A 62 7.02 -0.43 1.45
C GLY A 62 6.38 0.29 2.64
N GLU A 63 6.87 1.51 2.93
CA GLU A 63 6.30 2.37 3.97
C GLU A 63 4.88 2.84 3.63
N LYS A 64 4.54 3.02 2.35
CA LYS A 64 3.16 3.37 1.95
C LYS A 64 2.15 2.26 2.26
N TYR A 65 2.53 0.99 2.12
CA TYR A 65 1.64 -0.14 2.38
C TYR A 65 1.67 -0.63 3.83
N PHE A 66 2.81 -0.52 4.50
CA PHE A 66 3.06 -1.16 5.79
C PHE A 66 3.45 -0.18 6.90
N ASN A 67 3.53 1.13 6.64
CA ASN A 67 4.01 2.15 7.59
C ASN A 67 5.30 1.66 8.31
N GLY A 68 5.33 1.78 9.64
CA GLY A 68 6.45 1.33 10.48
C GLY A 68 6.63 -0.20 10.54
N ASN A 69 5.70 -1.00 9.99
CA ASN A 69 5.82 -2.46 9.99
C ASN A 69 6.77 -2.98 8.91
N PHE A 70 7.16 -2.16 7.94
CA PHE A 70 7.98 -2.60 6.81
C PHE A 70 9.33 -3.20 7.25
N GLU A 71 10.00 -2.60 8.24
CA GLU A 71 11.29 -3.10 8.76
C GLU A 71 11.14 -4.49 9.40
N ARG A 72 10.10 -4.69 10.22
CA ARG A 72 9.81 -6.00 10.82
C ARG A 72 9.55 -7.05 9.73
N LEU A 73 8.88 -6.69 8.64
CA LEU A 73 8.62 -7.60 7.54
C LEU A 73 9.89 -7.94 6.75
N ALA A 74 10.78 -6.97 6.50
CA ALA A 74 12.06 -7.22 5.85
C ALA A 74 12.95 -8.18 6.67
N LYS A 75 12.95 -8.05 7.99
CA LYS A 75 13.62 -8.98 8.92
C LYS A 75 13.06 -10.40 8.83
N VAL A 76 11.74 -10.55 8.85
CA VAL A 76 11.09 -11.87 8.69
C VAL A 76 11.43 -12.46 7.33
N LYS A 77 11.35 -11.66 6.25
CA LYS A 77 11.70 -12.09 4.89
C LYS A 77 13.12 -12.64 4.83
N LYS A 78 14.08 -11.93 5.43
CA LYS A 78 15.47 -12.38 5.51
C LYS A 78 15.63 -13.71 6.25
N MET A 79 14.83 -13.96 7.30
CA MET A 79 14.90 -15.22 8.05
C MET A 79 14.34 -16.42 7.30
N VAL A 80 13.27 -16.23 6.51
CA VAL A 80 12.52 -17.34 5.91
C VAL A 80 12.81 -17.54 4.43
N ASP A 81 13.35 -16.52 3.75
CA ASP A 81 13.62 -16.52 2.31
C ASP A 81 14.75 -15.54 1.96
N GLN A 82 15.93 -15.82 2.54
CA GLN A 82 17.13 -14.98 2.35
C GLN A 82 17.56 -14.88 0.89
N ASP A 83 17.40 -15.96 0.13
CA ASP A 83 17.75 -16.03 -1.30
C ASP A 83 16.70 -15.36 -2.20
N HIS A 84 15.62 -14.83 -1.60
CA HIS A 84 14.54 -14.15 -2.30
C HIS A 84 13.91 -15.01 -3.40
N PHE A 85 13.74 -16.31 -3.14
CA PHE A 85 13.13 -17.26 -4.07
C PHE A 85 11.67 -16.89 -4.37
N PHE A 86 10.93 -16.42 -3.36
CA PHE A 86 9.57 -15.92 -3.53
C PHE A 86 9.58 -14.39 -3.70
N GLY A 87 9.81 -13.92 -4.93
CA GLY A 87 9.92 -12.49 -5.23
C GLY A 87 9.21 -12.06 -6.52
N ASP A 88 8.75 -10.81 -6.53
CA ASP A 88 8.24 -10.08 -7.69
C ASP A 88 8.66 -8.59 -7.61
N MET A 89 8.21 -7.78 -8.58
CA MET A 89 8.59 -6.37 -8.71
C MET A 89 8.24 -5.48 -7.50
N GLN A 90 7.34 -5.91 -6.61
CA GLN A 90 6.94 -5.17 -5.40
C GLN A 90 7.01 -6.04 -4.13
N SER A 91 7.80 -7.11 -4.18
CA SER A 91 7.99 -7.99 -3.03
C SER A 91 8.87 -7.33 -1.97
N ILE A 92 8.60 -7.67 -0.71
CA ILE A 92 9.42 -7.23 0.43
C ILE A 92 10.82 -7.82 0.23
N PRO A 93 11.88 -6.99 0.15
CA PRO A 93 13.23 -7.48 -0.01
C PRO A 93 13.79 -7.96 1.35
N PRO A 94 14.69 -8.97 1.36
CA PRO A 94 15.40 -9.36 2.58
C PRO A 94 16.45 -8.29 2.93
N ILE A 95 16.03 -7.27 3.68
CA ILE A 95 16.87 -6.15 4.10
C ILE A 95 16.88 -6.09 5.64
N SER A 96 17.98 -5.58 6.21
CA SER A 96 18.35 -5.52 7.63
C SER A 96 17.22 -5.19 8.60
#